data_AF-R7VCW3-F1
#
_entry.id   AF-R7VCW3-F1
#
_cell.length_a   1.000
_cell.length_b   1.000
_cell.length_c   1.000
_cell.angle_alpha   90.00
_cell.angle_beta   90.00
_cell.angle_gamma   90.00
#
_symmetry.space_group_name_H-M   'P 1'
#
loop_
_entity.id
_entity.type
_entity.pdbx_description
1 polymer ?
#
loop_
_entity_poly.entity_id
_entity_poly.type
_entity_poly.pdbx_seq_one_letter_code
_entity_poly.pdbx_strand_id
1 'polypeptide(L)' 'LDTNTAFSPQDIPPIILKNCRLPLAPSLCIIFNVSIRCKTVPLEWKKARVVPVFKKGDKSAVSNY' A
#
# COMPACT_ATOMS: atom_id res chain seq x y z
N LEU A 1 2.01 -8.06 9.19
CA LEU A 1 2.63 -7.52 7.96
C LEU A 1 3.50 -8.63 7.39
N ASP A 2 2.90 -9.49 6.60
CA ASP A 2 3.59 -10.61 5.95
C ASP A 2 4.62 -10.03 4.98
N THR A 3 5.89 -10.31 5.23
CA THR A 3 7.03 -9.74 4.50
C THR A 3 7.21 -10.31 3.09
N ASN A 4 6.30 -11.20 2.66
CA ASN A 4 6.44 -12.01 1.45
C ASN A 4 5.35 -11.74 0.39
N THR A 5 4.72 -10.57 0.46
CA THR A 5 3.75 -10.14 -0.56
C THR A 5 4.47 -9.50 -1.75
N ALA A 6 3.97 -9.76 -2.96
CA ALA A 6 4.51 -9.23 -4.21
C ALA A 6 4.60 -7.70 -4.14
N PHE A 7 5.84 -7.22 -4.20
CA PHE A 7 6.19 -5.82 -4.07
C PHE A 7 6.47 -5.23 -5.46
N SER A 8 5.85 -4.11 -5.80
CA SER A 8 6.26 -3.42 -7.04
C SER A 8 7.58 -2.70 -6.78
N PRO A 9 8.53 -2.66 -7.74
CA PRO A 9 9.82 -1.99 -7.55
C PRO A 9 9.76 -0.53 -7.09
N GLN A 10 8.59 0.12 -7.21
CA GLN A 10 8.30 1.50 -6.81
C GLN A 10 7.61 1.65 -5.45
N ASP A 11 7.20 0.56 -4.80
CA ASP A 11 6.59 0.62 -3.48
C ASP A 11 7.69 0.89 -2.41
N ILE A 12 7.34 1.04 -1.12
CA ILE A 12 8.33 1.04 0.00
C ILE A 12 8.29 -0.31 0.71
N PRO A 13 9.40 -1.07 0.81
CA PRO A 13 9.34 -2.44 1.28
C PRO A 13 8.71 -2.54 2.67
N PRO A 14 7.80 -3.49 2.93
CA PRO A 14 7.17 -3.66 4.22
C PRO A 14 8.17 -3.77 5.39
N ILE A 15 9.36 -4.33 5.11
CA ILE A 15 10.47 -4.42 6.07
C ILE A 15 11.03 -3.05 6.47
N ILE A 16 11.09 -2.09 5.54
CA ILE A 16 11.52 -0.72 5.83
C ILE A 16 10.46 -0.04 6.70
N LEU A 17 9.17 -0.19 6.38
CA LEU A 17 8.11 0.36 7.22
C LEU A 17 8.13 -0.23 8.63
N LYS A 18 8.38 -1.54 8.77
CA LYS A 18 8.49 -2.21 10.07
C LYS A 18 9.68 -1.70 10.89
N ASN A 19 10.85 -1.59 10.26
CA ASN A 19 12.09 -1.20 10.93
C ASN A 19 12.15 0.31 11.22
N CYS A 20 11.59 1.13 10.32
CA CYS A 20 11.60 2.59 10.43
C CYS A 20 10.30 3.16 11.02
N ARG A 21 9.45 2.34 11.67
CA ARG A 21 8.15 2.80 12.20
C ARG A 21 8.26 4.00 13.15
N LEU A 22 9.29 4.01 14.01
CA LEU A 22 9.48 5.05 15.03
C LEU A 22 9.82 6.41 14.41
N PRO A 23 10.85 6.50 13.54
CA PRO A 23 11.17 7.77 12.87
C PRO A 23 10.13 8.18 11.82
N LEU A 24 9.38 7.25 11.21
CA LEU A 24 8.35 7.57 10.22
C LEU A 24 7.05 8.09 10.85
N ALA A 25 6.71 7.65 12.06
CA ALA A 25 5.47 8.04 12.74
C ALA A 25 5.23 9.57 12.82
N PRO A 26 6.19 10.41 13.26
CA PRO A 26 5.95 11.86 13.34
C PRO A 26 5.71 12.50 11.97
N SER A 27 6.48 12.10 10.96
CA SER A 27 6.34 12.62 9.58
C SER A 27 4.97 12.27 9.00
N LEU A 28 4.53 11.01 9.16
CA LEU A 28 3.20 10.58 8.71
C LEU A 28 2.08 11.30 9.47
N CYS A 29 2.24 11.48 10.78
CA CYS A 29 1.28 12.21 11.61
C CYS A 29 1.06 13.66 11.10
N ILE A 30 2.14 14.37 10.77
CA ILE A 30 2.06 15.71 10.20
C ILE A 30 1.28 15.70 8.88
N ILE A 31 1.62 14.78 7.97
CA ILE A 31 0.95 14.69 6.66
C ILE A 31 -0.55 14.42 6.83
N PHE A 32 -0.92 13.48 7.70
CA PHE A 32 -2.33 13.17 7.95
C PHE A 32 -3.08 14.34 8.59
N ASN A 33 -2.48 15.01 9.58
CA ASN A 33 -3.10 16.17 10.22
C ASN A 33 -3.29 17.34 9.25
N VAL A 34 -2.34 17.58 8.35
CA VAL A 34 -2.49 18.58 7.27
C VAL A 34 -3.61 18.17 6.33
N SER A 35 -3.62 16.93 5.87
CA SER A 35 -4.66 16.39 4.97
C SER A 35 -6.07 16.54 5.55
N ILE A 36 -6.26 16.21 6.83
CA ILE A 36 -7.54 16.34 7.54
C ILE A 36 -7.96 17.80 7.64
N ARG A 37 -7.05 18.69 8.05
CA ARG A 37 -7.34 20.13 8.18
C ARG A 37 -7.71 20.78 6.84
N CYS A 38 -6.99 20.42 5.79
CA CYS A 38 -7.23 20.94 4.44
C CYS A 38 -8.37 20.23 3.71
N LYS A 39 -8.93 19.15 4.29
CA LYS A 39 -9.94 18.27 3.65
C LYS A 39 -9.49 17.75 2.28
N THR A 40 -8.18 17.56 2.10
CA THR A 40 -7.58 17.20 0.82
C THR A 40 -6.54 16.11 1.03
N VAL A 41 -6.73 14.98 0.35
CA VAL A 41 -5.73 13.89 0.27
C VAL A 41 -4.97 13.97 -1.06
N PRO A 42 -3.71 13.55 -1.11
CA PRO A 42 -2.95 13.42 -2.36
C PRO A 42 -3.70 12.57 -3.39
N LEU A 43 -3.62 12.96 -4.67
CA LEU A 43 -4.30 12.25 -5.75
C LEU A 43 -3.85 10.78 -5.83
N GLU A 44 -2.58 10.51 -5.60
CA GLU A 44 -2.04 9.15 -5.61
C GLU A 44 -2.68 8.26 -4.55
N TRP A 45 -3.09 8.82 -3.40
CA TRP A 45 -3.77 8.06 -2.35
C TRP A 45 -5.22 7.71 -2.72
N LYS A 46 -5.81 8.42 -3.69
CA LYS A 46 -7.14 8.10 -4.22
C LYS A 46 -7.11 6.99 -5.27
N LYS A 47 -5.93 6.63 -5.79
CA LYS A 47 -5.76 5.57 -6.78
C LYS A 47 -5.66 4.23 -6.04
N ALA A 48 -6.54 3.30 -6.38
CA ALA A 48 -6.45 1.91 -5.92
C ALA A 48 -5.71 1.06 -6.96
N ARG A 49 -4.74 0.26 -6.53
CA ARG A 49 -4.12 -0.76 -7.37
C ARG A 49 -4.96 -2.04 -7.30
N VAL A 50 -5.65 -2.37 -8.39
CA VAL A 50 -6.38 -3.64 -8.51
C VAL A 50 -5.40 -4.68 -9.05
N VAL A 51 -5.05 -5.66 -8.20
CA VAL A 51 -4.24 -6.81 -8.62
C VAL A 51 -5.13 -8.05 -8.56
N PRO A 52 -5.31 -8.78 -9.68
CA PRO A 52 -6.02 -10.05 -9.66
C PRO A 52 -5.31 -11.03 -8.72
N VAL A 53 -6.07 -11.65 -7.82
CA VAL A 53 -5.52 -12.62 -6.86
C VAL A 53 -6.07 -13.97 -7.23
N PHE A 54 -5.20 -14.85 -7.75
CA PHE A 54 -5.57 -16.20 -8.10
C PHE A 54 -6.23 -16.90 -6.91
N LYS A 55 -7.48 -17.33 -7.09
CA LYS A 55 -8.27 -17.98 -6.05
C LYS A 55 -8.04 -19.48 -6.04
N LYS A 56 -8.37 -20.17 -7.15
CA LYS A 56 -8.23 -21.63 -7.35
C LYS A 56 -8.61 -22.04 -8.78
N GLY A 57 -8.23 -23.26 -9.19
CA GLY A 57 -8.63 -23.84 -10.48
C GLY A 57 -7.58 -23.67 -11.58
N ASP A 58 -8.02 -23.51 -12.82
CA ASP A 58 -7.10 -23.28 -13.95
C ASP A 58 -6.56 -21.85 -13.93
N LYS A 59 -5.24 -21.70 -14.05
CA LYS A 59 -4.51 -20.42 -14.15
C LYS A 59 -4.71 -19.73 -15.51
N SER A 60 -5.25 -20.42 -16.51
CA SER A 60 -5.56 -19.82 -17.82
C SER A 60 -6.93 -19.12 -17.83
N ALA A 61 -7.83 -19.48 -16.91
CA ALA A 61 -9.19 -18.94 -16.87
C ALA A 61 -9.25 -17.63 -16.07
N VAL A 62 -9.62 -16.54 -16.74
CA VAL A 62 -9.72 -15.19 -16.15
C VAL A 62 -10.68 -15.13 -14.96
N SER A 63 -11.71 -15.99 -14.91
CA SER A 63 -12.67 -16.08 -13.81
C SER A 63 -12.08 -16.59 -12.48
N ASN A 64 -10.88 -17.19 -12.52
CA ASN A 64 -10.19 -17.74 -11.34
C ASN A 64 -9.22 -16.75 -10.66
N TYR A 65 -9.19 -15.51 -11.13
CA TYR A 65 -8.36 -14.41 -10.63
C TYR A 65 -9.21 -13.30 -9.97
#